data_AF-A0A7R9JE67-F1
#
_entry.id   AF-A0A7R9JE67-F1
#
_cell.length_a   1.000
_cell.length_b   1.000
_cell.length_c   1.000
_cell.angle_alpha   90.00
_cell.angle_beta   90.00
_cell.angle_gamma   90.00
#
_symmetry.space_group_name_H-M   'P 1'
#
loop_
_entity.id
_entity.type
_entity.pdbx_description
1 polymer ?
#
loop_
_entity_poly.entity_id
_entity_poly.type
_entity_poly.pdbx_seq_one_letter_code
_entity_poly.pdbx_strand_id
1 'polypeptide(L)'
;GVLVCTDVMARGVDIPEVHWVVQYDPPSSAAAFVHRCGRTARIGHDGSALVMLLPSEDAYIDFLRRNQKVELENLPAPSPVPGVLEKVRRLQLRDRAVADKAARAYVSYIQAYNKHECNLILRLKDLDLGRLATGFCLLRLPKMPELKGRDTSSFQPAQVDFNDITYKDAQKEASRVNKLQVYRETGVWPRKGKAVTRRPTQPWQLTKQRKSEVKERRQLKRDKRELKKSEGKTKSKKRRKGISAEDLQELARDIALIKRLKNKKVTQEEFDAEFVGEME
;
A
#
# COMPACT_ATOMS: atom_id res chain seq x y z
N GLY A 1 4.43 8.69 19.82
CA GLY A 1 3.73 7.75 18.90
C GLY A 1 4.75 6.89 18.17
N VAL A 2 4.32 5.97 17.30
CA VAL A 2 5.23 5.15 16.47
C VAL A 2 4.75 5.22 15.02
N LEU A 3 5.66 5.52 14.10
CA LEU A 3 5.41 5.47 12.66
C LEU A 3 6.19 4.31 12.05
N VAL A 4 5.48 3.45 11.32
CA VAL A 4 6.10 2.35 10.55
C VAL A 4 6.00 2.71 9.08
N CYS A 5 7.14 2.81 8.40
CA CYS A 5 7.22 3.19 7.00
C CYS A 5 8.34 2.45 6.25
N THR A 6 8.24 2.41 4.94
CA THR A 6 9.30 1.97 4.03
C THR A 6 10.05 3.19 3.46
N ASP A 7 11.04 2.95 2.61
CA ASP A 7 11.87 4.01 2.00
C ASP A 7 11.12 5.09 1.22
N VAL A 8 9.83 4.89 0.93
CA VAL A 8 8.96 5.91 0.34
C VAL A 8 8.86 7.16 1.23
N MET A 9 8.88 6.99 2.55
CA MET A 9 8.77 8.10 3.51
C MET A 9 10.13 8.66 3.95
N ALA A 10 11.24 8.07 3.48
CA ALA A 10 12.58 8.48 3.90
C ALA A 10 13.02 9.84 3.30
N ARG A 11 12.29 10.38 2.32
CA ARG A 11 12.61 11.65 1.65
C ARG A 11 11.41 12.59 1.62
N GLY A 12 11.68 13.89 1.75
CA GLY A 12 10.66 14.94 1.58
C GLY A 12 9.61 15.06 2.69
N VAL A 13 9.55 14.10 3.62
CA VAL A 13 8.68 14.18 4.80
C VAL A 13 9.51 14.67 5.98
N ASP A 14 9.09 15.82 6.52
CA ASP A 14 9.62 16.35 7.77
C ASP A 14 8.67 15.98 8.90
N ILE A 15 9.20 15.27 9.89
CA ILE A 15 8.48 14.88 11.09
C ILE A 15 9.25 15.55 12.24
N PRO A 16 8.67 16.54 12.93
CA PRO A 16 9.34 17.20 14.02
C PRO A 16 9.56 16.20 15.18
N GLU A 17 10.62 16.43 15.97
CA GLU A 17 10.86 15.75 17.26
C GLU A 17 10.96 14.21 17.20
N VAL A 18 11.68 13.67 16.22
CA VAL A 18 11.97 12.22 16.18
C VAL A 18 13.13 11.90 17.12
N HIS A 19 12.86 11.19 18.23
CA HIS A 19 13.91 10.77 19.17
C HIS A 19 14.69 9.54 18.69
N TRP A 20 14.00 8.60 18.04
CA TRP A 20 14.58 7.32 17.63
C TRP A 20 14.19 6.98 16.19
N VAL A 21 15.20 6.61 15.40
CA VAL A 21 15.02 5.98 14.09
C VAL A 21 15.47 4.53 14.20
N VAL A 22 14.52 3.60 14.17
CA VAL A 22 14.80 2.16 14.22
C VAL A 22 14.68 1.57 12.82
N GLN A 23 15.79 1.05 12.31
CA GLN A 23 15.87 0.37 11.02
C GLN A 23 15.80 -1.13 11.27
N TYR A 24 14.66 -1.73 10.92
CA TYR A 24 14.42 -3.16 11.16
C TYR A 24 15.31 -4.05 10.30
N ASP A 25 15.58 -3.61 9.07
CA ASP A 25 16.47 -4.27 8.11
C ASP A 25 17.52 -3.29 7.59
N PRO A 26 18.69 -3.79 7.15
CA PRO A 26 19.68 -2.98 6.47
C PRO A 26 19.04 -2.28 5.24
N PRO A 27 19.27 -0.97 5.05
CA PRO A 27 18.77 -0.24 3.89
C PRO A 27 19.47 -0.66 2.59
N SER A 28 18.74 -0.49 1.47
CA SER A 28 19.18 -0.89 0.13
C SER A 28 20.56 -0.37 -0.25
N SER A 29 20.86 0.87 0.12
CA SER A 29 22.12 1.56 -0.15
C SER A 29 22.68 2.24 1.10
N ALA A 30 24.00 2.47 1.10
CA ALA A 30 24.66 3.22 2.17
C ALA A 30 24.13 4.67 2.28
N ALA A 31 23.75 5.29 1.14
CA ALA A 31 23.14 6.61 1.15
C ALA A 31 21.73 6.59 1.79
N ALA A 32 20.95 5.53 1.56
CA ALA A 32 19.64 5.38 2.19
C ALA A 32 19.75 5.27 3.72
N PHE A 33 20.80 4.63 4.24
CA PHE A 33 21.10 4.62 5.68
C PHE A 33 21.21 6.04 6.24
N VAL A 34 22.05 6.88 5.63
CA VAL A 34 22.26 8.27 6.07
C VAL A 34 20.97 9.09 5.96
N HIS A 35 20.18 8.92 4.90
CA HIS A 35 18.89 9.63 4.75
C HIS A 35 17.86 9.25 5.82
N ARG A 36 17.87 7.99 6.28
CA ARG A 36 17.01 7.50 7.37
C ARG A 36 17.50 8.07 8.71
N CYS A 37 18.79 8.01 9.00
CA CYS A 37 19.36 8.60 10.23
C CYS A 37 19.12 10.12 10.29
N GLY A 38 19.21 10.81 9.16
CA GLY A 38 18.92 12.24 9.07
C GLY A 38 17.45 12.63 9.30
N ARG A 39 16.56 11.70 9.71
CA ARG A 39 15.20 12.00 10.20
C ARG A 39 15.18 12.40 11.68
N THR A 40 16.18 11.98 12.46
CA THR A 40 16.35 12.37 13.87
C THR A 40 17.44 13.44 14.00
N ALA A 41 17.68 13.91 15.21
CA ALA A 41 18.70 14.91 15.55
C ALA A 41 18.62 16.21 14.70
N ARG A 42 17.40 16.74 14.52
CA ARG A 42 17.15 17.95 13.72
C ARG A 42 17.00 19.17 14.62
N ILE A 43 17.42 20.34 14.13
CA ILE A 43 17.20 21.65 14.77
C ILE A 43 17.69 21.65 16.24
N GLY A 44 18.90 21.14 16.48
CA GLY A 44 19.52 21.15 17.81
C GLY A 44 18.94 20.17 18.82
N HIS A 45 17.99 19.31 18.43
CA HIS A 45 17.53 18.20 19.26
C HIS A 45 18.49 17.01 19.18
N ASP A 46 18.58 16.26 20.28
CA ASP A 46 19.28 14.98 20.30
C ASP A 46 18.45 13.88 19.63
N GLY A 47 19.15 12.87 19.12
CA GLY A 47 18.54 11.81 18.35
C GLY A 47 19.39 10.56 18.29
N SER A 48 18.75 9.41 18.24
CA SER A 48 19.43 8.11 18.14
C SER A 48 18.92 7.33 16.94
N ALA A 49 19.84 6.63 16.26
CA ALA A 49 19.53 5.75 15.16
C ALA A 49 20.05 4.35 15.46
N LEU A 50 19.19 3.34 15.29
CA LEU A 50 19.49 1.93 15.51
C LEU A 50 19.27 1.18 14.20
N VAL A 51 20.21 0.31 13.84
CA VAL A 51 20.02 -0.69 12.79
C VAL A 51 20.11 -2.08 13.40
N MET A 52 19.13 -2.92 13.10
CA MET A 52 19.16 -4.32 13.50
C MET A 52 19.81 -5.13 12.37
N LEU A 53 20.81 -5.91 12.74
CA LEU A 53 21.57 -6.77 11.83
C LEU A 53 21.56 -8.19 12.39
N LEU A 54 21.48 -9.18 11.50
CA LEU A 54 21.73 -10.57 11.88
C LEU A 54 23.24 -10.80 12.06
N PRO A 55 23.63 -11.84 12.83
CA PRO A 55 25.05 -12.20 12.97
C PRO A 55 25.76 -12.51 11.64
N SER A 56 25.01 -12.92 10.62
CA SER A 56 25.51 -13.17 9.25
C SER A 56 25.72 -11.90 8.42
N GLU A 57 25.36 -10.72 8.95
CA GLU A 57 25.35 -9.43 8.26
C GLU A 57 26.39 -8.46 8.83
N ASP A 58 27.34 -8.96 9.61
CA ASP A 58 28.42 -8.20 10.23
C ASP A 58 29.25 -7.39 9.21
N ALA A 59 29.49 -7.96 8.03
CA ALA A 59 30.18 -7.30 6.93
C ALA A 59 29.47 -6.03 6.42
N TYR A 60 28.19 -5.83 6.75
CA TYR A 60 27.47 -4.59 6.47
C TYR A 60 28.03 -3.39 7.27
N ILE A 61 28.58 -3.63 8.46
CA ILE A 61 29.19 -2.59 9.30
C ILE A 61 30.43 -2.01 8.59
N ASP A 62 31.29 -2.88 8.08
CA ASP A 62 32.48 -2.47 7.33
C ASP A 62 32.12 -1.76 6.01
N PHE A 63 31.04 -2.20 5.35
CA PHE A 63 30.52 -1.52 4.17
C PHE A 63 30.08 -0.09 4.46
N LEU A 64 29.35 0.14 5.57
CA LEU A 64 28.96 1.49 5.98
C LEU A 64 30.16 2.36 6.36
N ARG A 65 31.13 1.78 7.08
CA ARG A 65 32.37 2.47 7.45
C ARG A 65 33.16 2.92 6.21
N ARG A 66 33.33 2.07 5.20
CA ARG A 66 34.08 2.41 3.98
C ARG A 66 33.36 3.41 3.09
N ASN A 67 32.04 3.26 2.92
CA ASN A 67 31.30 4.02 1.92
C ASN A 67 30.76 5.36 2.44
N GLN A 68 30.44 5.48 3.73
CA GLN A 68 29.85 6.67 4.33
C GLN A 68 30.62 7.19 5.55
N LYS A 69 31.74 6.54 5.93
CA LYS A 69 32.57 6.93 7.09
C LYS A 69 31.78 6.99 8.40
N VAL A 70 30.79 6.12 8.54
CA VAL A 70 29.98 6.00 9.74
C VAL A 70 30.62 4.96 10.67
N GLU A 71 30.83 5.33 11.92
CA GLU A 71 31.19 4.39 12.98
C GLU A 71 29.92 3.98 13.74
N LEU A 72 29.71 2.67 13.86
CA LEU A 72 28.58 2.10 14.57
C LEU A 72 29.06 1.54 15.91
N GLU A 73 28.32 1.85 16.97
CA GLU A 73 28.49 1.24 18.28
C GLU A 73 27.60 0.00 18.39
N ASN A 74 28.15 -1.10 18.91
CA ASN A 74 27.39 -2.33 19.11
C ASN A 74 26.58 -2.24 20.39
N LEU A 75 25.25 -2.39 20.28
CA LEU A 75 24.36 -2.48 21.42
C LEU A 75 24.00 -3.96 21.68
N PRO A 76 23.99 -4.40 22.94
CA PRO A 76 23.64 -5.78 23.26
C PRO A 76 22.22 -6.10 22.80
N ALA A 77 22.04 -7.30 22.27
CA ALA A 77 20.74 -7.76 21.82
C ALA A 77 19.73 -7.74 22.99
N PRO A 78 18.50 -7.23 22.78
CA PRO A 78 17.49 -7.21 23.82
C PRO A 78 17.09 -8.64 24.21
N SER A 79 16.72 -8.83 25.48
CA SER A 79 16.24 -10.12 25.96
C SER A 79 15.01 -10.59 25.16
N PRO A 80 14.92 -11.87 24.77
CA PRO A 80 13.75 -12.38 24.06
C PRO A 80 12.47 -12.15 24.85
N VAL A 81 11.44 -11.61 24.22
CA VAL A 81 10.13 -11.41 24.86
C VAL A 81 9.30 -12.69 24.67
N PRO A 82 9.06 -13.49 25.73
CA PRO A 82 8.31 -14.74 25.60
C PRO A 82 6.84 -14.48 25.26
N GLY A 83 6.20 -15.45 24.60
CA GLY A 83 4.75 -15.46 24.34
C GLY A 83 4.28 -14.57 23.19
N VAL A 84 5.14 -13.81 22.51
CA VAL A 84 4.76 -13.03 21.31
C VAL A 84 4.28 -13.97 20.20
N LEU A 85 5.02 -15.05 19.95
CA LEU A 85 4.70 -16.05 18.93
C LEU A 85 3.32 -16.68 19.14
N GLU A 86 2.99 -17.08 20.37
CA GLU A 86 1.69 -17.66 20.70
C GLU A 86 0.54 -16.66 20.54
N LYS A 87 0.75 -15.41 20.99
CA LYS A 87 -0.24 -14.33 20.85
C LYS A 87 -0.54 -14.07 19.38
N VAL A 88 0.49 -13.96 18.53
CA VAL A 88 0.32 -13.72 17.09
C VAL A 88 -0.32 -14.92 16.40
N ARG A 89 0.06 -16.16 16.75
CA ARG A 89 -0.58 -17.37 16.24
C ARG A 89 -2.07 -17.42 16.60
N ARG A 90 -2.44 -17.08 17.83
CA ARG A 90 -3.84 -16.98 18.25
C ARG A 90 -4.63 -15.97 17.41
N LEU A 91 -4.02 -14.86 17.02
CA LEU A 91 -4.65 -13.89 16.11
C LEU A 91 -4.84 -14.46 14.70
N GLN A 92 -3.87 -15.22 14.20
CA GLN A 92 -3.97 -15.89 12.90
C GLN A 92 -5.03 -17.00 12.88
N LEU A 93 -5.21 -17.73 13.99
CA LEU A 93 -6.26 -18.75 14.11
C LEU A 93 -7.67 -18.14 14.12
N ARG A 94 -7.82 -16.91 14.61
CA ARG A 94 -9.11 -16.19 14.59
C ARG A 94 -9.46 -15.63 13.22
N ASP A 95 -8.48 -15.39 12.36
CA ASP A 95 -8.71 -14.82 11.03
C ASP A 95 -7.65 -15.29 10.03
N ARG A 96 -8.10 -16.11 9.07
CA ARG A 96 -7.27 -16.58 7.98
C ARG A 96 -6.68 -15.45 7.14
N ALA A 97 -7.31 -14.28 7.07
CA ALA A 97 -6.75 -13.14 6.33
C ALA A 97 -5.42 -12.67 6.94
N VAL A 98 -5.25 -12.79 8.25
CA VAL A 98 -3.99 -12.45 8.94
C VAL A 98 -2.92 -13.50 8.61
N ALA A 99 -3.27 -14.78 8.59
CA ALA A 99 -2.36 -15.86 8.19
C ALA A 99 -1.88 -15.69 6.73
N ASP A 100 -2.80 -15.37 5.82
CA ASP A 100 -2.47 -15.09 4.41
C ASP A 100 -1.56 -13.86 4.26
N LYS A 101 -1.80 -12.81 5.07
CA LYS A 101 -0.95 -11.61 5.09
C LYS A 101 0.45 -11.93 5.62
N ALA A 102 0.56 -12.75 6.67
CA ALA A 102 1.85 -13.19 7.21
C ALA A 102 2.65 -13.98 6.17
N ALA A 103 2.01 -14.93 5.48
CA ALA A 103 2.65 -15.68 4.39
C ALA A 103 3.11 -14.77 3.25
N ARG A 104 2.30 -13.79 2.85
CA ARG A 104 2.69 -12.78 1.84
C ARG A 104 3.85 -11.90 2.31
N ALA A 105 3.84 -11.47 3.57
CA ALA A 105 4.89 -10.65 4.15
C ALA A 105 6.24 -11.39 4.12
N TYR A 106 6.25 -12.67 4.52
CA TYR A 106 7.44 -13.52 4.46
C TYR A 106 7.97 -13.69 3.02
N VAL A 107 7.09 -13.98 2.05
CA VAL A 107 7.48 -14.08 0.63
C VAL A 107 8.05 -12.75 0.13
N SER A 108 7.39 -11.63 0.45
CA SER A 108 7.87 -10.31 0.03
C SER A 108 9.21 -9.94 0.66
N TYR A 109 9.42 -10.33 1.92
CA TYR A 109 10.67 -10.10 2.63
C TYR A 109 11.83 -10.82 1.94
N ILE A 110 11.68 -12.12 1.68
CA ILE A 110 12.74 -12.91 1.02
C ILE A 110 13.01 -12.39 -0.39
N GLN A 111 11.97 -11.98 -1.13
CA GLN A 111 12.15 -11.38 -2.44
C GLN A 111 12.85 -10.02 -2.38
N ALA A 112 12.58 -9.20 -1.36
CA ALA A 112 13.26 -7.94 -1.14
C ALA A 112 14.73 -8.16 -0.78
N TYR A 113 15.00 -9.13 0.11
CA TYR A 113 16.35 -9.51 0.52
C TYR A 113 17.18 -10.03 -0.67
N ASN A 114 16.59 -10.88 -1.52
CA ASN A 114 17.26 -11.38 -2.73
C ASN A 114 17.63 -10.27 -3.73
N LYS A 115 16.78 -9.25 -3.83
CA LYS A 115 16.92 -8.13 -4.76
C LYS A 115 17.66 -6.93 -4.15
N HIS A 116 18.17 -7.09 -2.93
CA HIS A 116 18.89 -6.04 -2.25
C HIS A 116 20.14 -5.66 -3.05
N GLU A 117 20.50 -4.37 -3.10
CA GLU A 117 21.68 -3.92 -3.87
C GLU A 117 22.97 -4.52 -3.30
N CYS A 118 23.01 -4.71 -1.97
CA CYS A 118 24.08 -5.39 -1.25
C CYS A 118 23.96 -6.93 -1.23
N ASN A 119 23.46 -7.58 -2.29
CA ASN A 119 23.26 -9.04 -2.33
C ASN A 119 24.53 -9.89 -2.16
N LEU A 120 25.70 -9.30 -2.42
CA LEU A 120 27.01 -9.94 -2.22
C LEU A 120 27.36 -10.10 -0.73
N ILE A 121 26.90 -9.15 0.09
CA ILE A 121 27.09 -9.14 1.55
C ILE A 121 25.91 -9.85 2.20
N LEU A 122 24.69 -9.45 1.82
CA LEU A 122 23.43 -9.99 2.31
C LEU A 122 23.00 -11.19 1.48
N ARG A 123 23.67 -12.32 1.69
CA ARG A 123 23.44 -13.54 0.90
C ARG A 123 22.28 -14.34 1.47
N LEU A 124 21.30 -14.66 0.63
CA LEU A 124 20.20 -15.57 0.99
C LEU A 124 20.66 -16.96 1.45
N LYS A 125 21.90 -17.36 1.15
CA LYS A 125 22.43 -18.66 1.57
C LYS A 125 22.73 -18.72 3.07
N ASP A 126 23.06 -17.59 3.66
CA ASP A 126 23.50 -17.51 5.05
C ASP A 126 22.31 -17.26 6.00
N LEU A 127 21.15 -16.95 5.43
CA LEU A 127 19.92 -16.67 6.17
C LEU A 127 19.18 -17.96 6.53
N ASP A 128 18.91 -18.16 7.83
CA ASP A 128 18.05 -19.26 8.31
C ASP A 128 16.58 -18.95 8.01
N LEU A 129 16.10 -19.48 6.88
CA LEU A 129 14.74 -19.31 6.41
C LEU A 129 13.69 -19.92 7.36
N GLY A 130 14.06 -20.94 8.15
CA GLY A 130 13.18 -21.60 9.10
C GLY A 130 12.97 -20.79 10.37
N ARG A 131 14.05 -20.23 10.94
CA ARG A 131 13.96 -19.28 12.06
C ARG A 131 13.23 -18.01 11.64
N LEU A 132 13.52 -17.51 10.44
CA LEU A 132 12.83 -16.35 9.89
C LEU A 132 11.32 -16.60 9.75
N ALA A 133 10.93 -17.77 9.22
CA ALA A 133 9.51 -18.16 9.13
C ALA A 133 8.83 -18.21 10.51
N THR A 134 9.58 -18.64 11.54
CA THR A 134 9.12 -18.64 12.93
C THR A 134 8.99 -17.21 13.47
N GLY A 135 9.91 -16.30 13.12
CA GLY A 135 9.85 -14.87 13.45
C GLY A 135 8.64 -14.15 12.82
N PHE A 136 8.31 -14.47 11.57
CA PHE A 136 7.04 -14.04 10.93
C PHE A 136 5.79 -14.74 11.49
N CYS A 137 5.97 -15.59 12.50
CA CYS A 137 4.92 -16.33 13.20
C CYS A 137 4.06 -17.17 12.25
N LEU A 138 4.65 -17.73 11.18
CA LEU A 138 3.89 -18.51 10.21
C LEU A 138 3.31 -19.78 10.85
N LEU A 139 2.07 -20.12 10.48
CA LEU A 139 1.47 -21.42 10.82
C LEU A 139 2.05 -22.53 9.95
N ARG A 140 2.28 -22.22 8.67
CA ARG A 140 2.77 -23.15 7.64
C ARG A 140 3.71 -22.39 6.68
N LEU A 141 4.74 -23.08 6.19
CA LEU A 141 5.62 -22.55 5.15
C LEU A 141 4.89 -22.40 3.80
N PRO A 142 5.00 -21.23 3.14
CA PRO A 142 4.48 -21.03 1.81
C PRO A 142 5.30 -21.83 0.77
N LYS A 143 4.66 -22.24 -0.32
CA LYS A 143 5.34 -22.86 -1.46
C LYS A 143 5.95 -21.76 -2.33
N MET A 144 7.27 -21.66 -2.38
CA MET A 144 7.98 -20.67 -3.19
C MET A 144 9.30 -21.24 -3.77
N PRO A 145 9.77 -20.72 -4.92
CA PRO A 145 11.00 -21.19 -5.56
C PRO A 145 12.23 -21.10 -4.66
N GLU A 146 12.33 -20.05 -3.84
CA GLU A 146 13.50 -19.74 -3.01
C GLU A 146 13.68 -20.72 -1.84
N LEU A 147 12.60 -21.42 -1.42
CA LEU A 147 12.63 -22.47 -0.40
C LEU A 147 12.97 -23.85 -0.97
N LYS A 148 12.97 -24.02 -2.30
CA LYS A 148 13.15 -25.33 -2.92
C LYS A 148 14.60 -25.78 -2.75
N GLY A 149 14.82 -26.88 -2.04
CA GLY A 149 16.15 -27.45 -1.81
C GLY A 149 16.96 -26.73 -0.71
N ARG A 150 16.30 -25.98 0.18
CA ARG A 150 16.89 -25.34 1.35
C ARG A 150 16.54 -26.08 2.64
N ASP A 151 17.43 -26.02 3.61
CA ASP A 151 17.17 -26.52 4.96
C ASP A 151 16.09 -25.68 5.65
N THR A 152 15.01 -26.34 6.05
CA THR A 152 13.85 -25.73 6.73
C THR A 152 13.59 -26.37 8.09
N SER A 153 14.56 -27.13 8.60
CA SER A 153 14.48 -27.88 9.87
C SER A 153 14.27 -26.99 11.10
N SER A 154 14.81 -25.77 11.09
CA SER A 154 14.65 -24.81 12.19
C SER A 154 13.22 -24.24 12.35
N PHE A 155 12.30 -24.52 11.42
CA PHE A 155 10.93 -24.01 11.48
C PHE A 155 10.11 -24.78 12.52
N GLN A 156 9.46 -24.05 13.43
CA GLN A 156 8.51 -24.64 14.38
C GLN A 156 7.08 -24.53 13.83
N PRO A 157 6.50 -25.57 13.20
CA PRO A 157 5.15 -25.51 12.67
C PRO A 157 4.10 -25.39 13.79
N ALA A 158 2.99 -24.72 13.50
CA ALA A 158 1.81 -24.81 14.35
C ALA A 158 1.07 -26.13 14.06
N GLN A 159 0.73 -26.89 15.10
CA GLN A 159 -0.04 -28.14 15.01
C GLN A 159 -1.53 -27.85 14.76
N VAL A 160 -1.86 -27.16 13.67
CA VAL A 160 -3.25 -26.79 13.34
C VAL A 160 -3.51 -27.05 11.86
N ASP A 161 -4.67 -27.62 11.53
CA ASP A 161 -5.10 -27.73 10.13
C ASP A 161 -5.47 -26.35 9.58
N PHE A 162 -4.80 -25.97 8.50
CA PHE A 162 -5.02 -24.71 7.82
C PHE A 162 -6.39 -24.64 7.14
N ASN A 163 -7.05 -25.77 6.88
CA ASN A 163 -8.37 -25.80 6.27
C ASN A 163 -9.49 -25.40 7.23
N ASP A 164 -9.30 -25.59 8.53
CA ASP A 164 -10.27 -25.26 9.56
C ASP A 164 -10.34 -23.77 9.88
N ILE A 165 -9.30 -23.02 9.52
CA ILE A 165 -9.24 -21.58 9.73
C ILE A 165 -10.19 -20.88 8.74
N THR A 166 -11.13 -20.11 9.29
CA THR A 166 -12.13 -19.34 8.53
C THR A 166 -11.68 -17.89 8.33
N TYR A 167 -12.21 -17.25 7.29
CA TYR A 167 -12.09 -15.80 7.12
C TYR A 167 -13.16 -15.08 7.93
N LYS A 168 -12.81 -13.96 8.55
CA LYS A 168 -13.81 -13.05 9.13
C LYS A 168 -14.70 -12.38 8.08
N ASP A 169 -14.15 -12.16 6.88
CA ASP A 169 -14.88 -11.57 5.75
C ASP A 169 -15.81 -12.60 5.08
N ALA A 170 -17.13 -12.42 5.20
CA ALA A 170 -18.13 -13.36 4.67
C ALA A 170 -17.98 -13.65 3.16
N GLN A 171 -17.65 -12.65 2.34
CA GLN A 171 -17.45 -12.83 0.90
C GLN A 171 -16.23 -13.69 0.56
N LYS A 172 -15.14 -13.55 1.32
CA LYS A 172 -13.94 -14.38 1.15
C LYS A 172 -14.19 -15.79 1.64
N GLU A 173 -14.97 -15.95 2.70
CA GLU A 173 -15.34 -17.24 3.24
C GLU A 173 -16.24 -18.02 2.27
N ALA A 174 -17.29 -17.41 1.71
CA ALA A 174 -18.10 -18.03 0.67
C ALA A 174 -17.25 -18.45 -0.55
N SER A 175 -16.33 -17.58 -0.98
CA SER A 175 -15.38 -17.91 -2.05
C SER A 175 -14.45 -19.08 -1.69
N ARG A 176 -14.07 -19.21 -0.41
CA ARG A 176 -13.23 -20.30 0.09
C ARG A 176 -14.00 -21.61 0.10
N VAL A 177 -15.22 -21.61 0.64
CA VAL A 177 -16.10 -22.78 0.71
C VAL A 177 -16.36 -23.32 -0.70
N ASN A 178 -16.71 -22.46 -1.66
CA ASN A 178 -16.90 -22.87 -3.05
C ASN A 178 -15.65 -23.53 -3.64
N LYS A 179 -14.45 -22.97 -3.37
CA LYS A 179 -13.19 -23.56 -3.85
C LYS A 179 -12.86 -24.88 -3.16
N LEU A 180 -13.18 -24.99 -1.87
CA LEU A 180 -12.96 -26.20 -1.10
C LEU A 180 -13.88 -27.32 -1.59
N GLN A 181 -15.13 -26.99 -1.94
CA GLN A 181 -16.05 -27.92 -2.58
C GLN A 181 -15.53 -28.39 -3.94
N VAL A 182 -15.12 -27.46 -4.81
CA VAL A 182 -14.50 -27.82 -6.11
C VAL A 182 -13.25 -28.68 -5.91
N TYR A 183 -12.42 -28.39 -4.91
CA TYR A 183 -11.25 -29.21 -4.58
C TYR A 183 -11.63 -30.62 -4.12
N ARG A 184 -12.67 -30.75 -3.29
CA ARG A 184 -13.18 -32.06 -2.84
C ARG A 184 -13.70 -32.90 -4.00
N GLU A 185 -14.35 -32.27 -4.98
CA GLU A 185 -14.91 -32.93 -6.15
C GLU A 185 -13.86 -33.29 -7.21
N THR A 186 -12.88 -32.40 -7.45
CA THR A 186 -11.93 -32.53 -8.58
C THR A 186 -10.52 -32.97 -8.16
N GLY A 187 -10.19 -32.91 -6.86
CA GLY A 187 -8.83 -33.09 -6.34
C GLY A 187 -7.87 -31.94 -6.67
N VAL A 188 -8.32 -30.87 -7.36
CA VAL A 188 -7.46 -29.79 -7.86
C VAL A 188 -7.95 -28.41 -7.40
N TRP A 189 -7.14 -27.75 -6.55
CA TRP A 189 -6.79 -26.33 -6.67
C TRP A 189 -7.48 -25.44 -7.74
N PRO A 190 -8.70 -24.87 -7.58
CA PRO A 190 -9.22 -23.90 -8.54
C PRO A 190 -8.32 -22.65 -8.58
N ARG A 191 -7.49 -22.52 -9.62
CA ARG A 191 -6.55 -21.40 -9.80
C ARG A 191 -7.33 -20.12 -10.14
N LYS A 192 -7.10 -19.03 -9.42
CA LYS A 192 -7.52 -17.69 -9.87
C LYS A 192 -6.74 -17.38 -11.15
N GLY A 193 -7.46 -17.21 -12.26
CA GLY A 193 -6.93 -17.39 -13.61
C GLY A 193 -5.69 -16.57 -13.97
N LYS A 194 -4.80 -17.21 -14.73
CA LYS A 194 -4.40 -16.78 -16.08
C LYS A 194 -4.07 -18.03 -16.91
N ALA A 195 -5.09 -18.81 -17.25
CA ALA A 195 -5.11 -19.27 -18.64
C ALA A 195 -5.51 -18.02 -19.42
N VAL A 196 -4.53 -17.17 -19.76
CA VAL A 196 -4.69 -16.40 -20.99
C VAL A 196 -4.67 -17.49 -22.04
N THR A 197 -5.84 -18.05 -22.37
CA THR A 197 -6.02 -18.61 -23.70
C THR A 197 -5.54 -17.48 -24.59
N ARG A 198 -4.37 -17.66 -25.22
CA ARG A 198 -3.84 -16.72 -26.20
C ARG A 198 -5.03 -16.47 -27.11
N ARG A 199 -5.62 -15.27 -27.05
CA ARG A 199 -6.74 -14.97 -27.94
C ARG A 199 -6.21 -15.28 -29.33
N PRO A 200 -6.89 -16.12 -30.11
CA PRO A 200 -6.39 -16.51 -31.42
C PRO A 200 -6.02 -15.24 -32.17
N THR A 201 -4.82 -15.21 -32.75
CA THR A 201 -4.29 -14.07 -33.49
C THR A 201 -5.25 -13.77 -34.62
N GLN A 202 -6.04 -12.72 -34.47
CA GLN A 202 -6.93 -12.27 -35.53
C GLN A 202 -6.10 -11.47 -36.55
N PRO A 203 -6.36 -11.63 -37.86
CA PRO A 203 -5.80 -10.77 -38.89
C PRO A 203 -5.96 -9.28 -38.54
N TRP A 204 -4.91 -8.49 -38.80
CA TRP A 204 -4.85 -7.06 -38.48
C TRP A 204 -6.03 -6.26 -39.06
N GLN A 205 -6.53 -6.67 -40.23
CA GLN A 205 -7.67 -6.06 -40.91
C GLN A 205 -8.95 -6.08 -40.04
N LEU A 206 -9.29 -7.22 -39.44
CA LEU A 206 -10.45 -7.36 -38.56
C LEU A 206 -10.31 -6.51 -37.29
N THR A 207 -9.08 -6.37 -36.79
CA THR A 207 -8.80 -5.49 -35.64
C THR A 207 -8.95 -4.02 -36.00
N LYS A 208 -8.54 -3.62 -37.22
CA LYS A 208 -8.69 -2.26 -37.73
C LYS A 208 -10.17 -1.90 -37.96
N GLN A 209 -10.94 -2.79 -38.58
CA GLN A 209 -12.39 -2.65 -38.77
C GLN A 209 -13.13 -2.52 -37.43
N ARG A 210 -12.81 -3.38 -36.46
CA ARG A 210 -13.43 -3.30 -35.13
C ARG A 210 -13.11 -1.99 -34.41
N LYS A 211 -11.89 -1.44 -34.60
CA LYS A 211 -11.52 -0.12 -34.05
C LYS A 211 -12.28 1.02 -34.75
N SER A 212 -12.48 0.96 -36.06
CA SER A 212 -13.29 1.96 -36.78
C SER A 212 -14.76 1.88 -36.38
N GLU A 213 -15.36 0.69 -36.31
CA GLU A 213 -16.74 0.48 -35.84
C GLU A 213 -16.95 1.01 -34.41
N VAL A 214 -15.98 0.79 -33.51
CA VAL A 214 -16.06 1.31 -32.15
C VAL A 214 -15.97 2.84 -32.13
N LYS A 215 -15.14 3.45 -33.00
CA LYS A 215 -15.08 4.92 -33.14
C LYS A 215 -16.40 5.46 -33.69
N GLU A 216 -16.92 4.89 -34.76
CA GLU A 216 -18.22 5.26 -35.35
C GLU A 216 -19.35 5.13 -34.33
N ARG A 217 -19.43 4.01 -33.61
CA ARG A 217 -20.45 3.81 -32.57
C ARG A 217 -20.33 4.81 -31.43
N ARG A 218 -19.12 5.29 -31.12
CA ARG A 218 -18.91 6.37 -30.13
C ARG A 218 -19.33 7.72 -30.70
N GLN A 219 -19.07 7.96 -31.98
CA GLN A 219 -19.46 9.18 -32.70
C GLN A 219 -20.98 9.28 -32.79
N LEU A 220 -21.66 8.25 -33.32
CA LEU A 220 -23.12 8.12 -33.32
C LEU A 220 -23.75 8.31 -31.94
N LYS A 221 -23.10 7.83 -30.86
CA LYS A 221 -23.57 8.06 -29.49
C LYS A 221 -23.39 9.51 -29.03
N ARG A 222 -22.36 10.22 -29.50
CA ARG A 222 -22.14 11.65 -29.24
C ARG A 222 -23.15 12.47 -30.03
N ASP A 223 -23.27 12.22 -31.32
CA ASP A 223 -24.19 12.95 -32.21
C ASP A 223 -25.64 12.77 -31.76
N LYS A 224 -26.03 11.54 -31.38
CA LYS A 224 -27.36 11.28 -30.79
C LYS A 224 -27.56 11.92 -29.41
N ARG A 225 -26.50 12.20 -28.65
CA ARG A 225 -26.58 12.97 -27.39
C ARG A 225 -26.71 14.47 -27.68
N GLU A 226 -26.04 14.97 -28.71
CA GLU A 226 -26.13 16.36 -29.15
C GLU A 226 -27.50 16.67 -29.76
N LEU A 227 -28.02 15.80 -30.63
CA LEU A 227 -29.36 15.92 -31.20
C LEU A 227 -30.45 15.91 -30.11
N LYS A 228 -30.31 15.03 -29.11
CA LYS A 228 -31.20 15.03 -27.93
C LYS A 228 -31.08 16.30 -27.08
N LYS A 229 -29.94 16.99 -27.14
CA LYS A 229 -29.69 18.26 -26.44
C LYS A 229 -30.32 19.42 -27.21
N SER A 230 -30.30 19.40 -28.54
CA SER A 230 -30.94 20.41 -29.40
C SER A 230 -32.47 20.25 -29.47
N GLU A 231 -32.99 19.01 -29.42
CA GLU A 231 -34.44 18.74 -29.48
C GLU A 231 -35.18 18.92 -28.15
N GLY A 232 -34.53 19.41 -27.08
CA GLY A 232 -35.17 19.71 -25.79
C GLY A 232 -35.77 18.50 -25.02
N LYS A 233 -35.76 17.28 -25.58
CA LYS A 233 -36.33 16.07 -24.97
C LYS A 233 -35.34 15.39 -24.02
N THR A 234 -35.13 15.98 -22.84
CA THR A 234 -34.44 15.29 -21.74
C THR A 234 -35.46 14.64 -20.80
N LYS A 235 -35.69 13.33 -20.94
CA LYS A 235 -36.38 12.54 -19.90
C LYS A 235 -35.54 12.58 -18.61
N SER A 236 -36.21 12.94 -17.51
CA SER A 236 -35.70 13.10 -16.16
C SER A 236 -34.78 11.97 -15.69
N LYS A 237 -33.52 12.31 -15.42
CA LYS A 237 -32.70 11.70 -14.38
C LYS A 237 -32.12 12.87 -13.59
N LYS A 238 -32.53 13.00 -12.32
CA LYS A 238 -32.07 13.97 -11.30
C LYS A 238 -30.72 14.61 -11.69
N ARG A 239 -30.77 15.77 -12.35
CA ARG A 239 -29.61 16.66 -12.54
C ARG A 239 -29.71 17.71 -11.45
N ARG A 240 -28.67 17.85 -10.63
CA ARG A 240 -28.43 19.05 -9.83
C ARG A 240 -28.60 20.26 -10.76
N LYS A 241 -29.41 21.24 -10.33
CA LYS A 241 -29.65 22.50 -11.06
C LYS A 241 -28.28 23.06 -11.45
N GLY A 242 -28.03 23.22 -12.75
CA GLY A 242 -26.81 23.86 -13.21
C GLY A 242 -26.91 25.34 -12.88
N ILE A 243 -25.88 25.88 -12.24
CA ILE A 243 -25.77 27.30 -11.87
C ILE A 243 -25.94 28.12 -13.15
N SER A 244 -26.93 29.01 -13.17
CA SER A 244 -27.19 29.91 -14.30
C SER A 244 -26.10 30.98 -14.40
N ALA A 245 -26.01 31.67 -15.54
CA ALA A 245 -25.08 32.78 -15.67
C ALA A 245 -25.45 33.96 -14.74
N GLU A 246 -26.75 34.11 -14.44
CA GLU A 246 -27.27 35.10 -13.49
C GLU A 246 -26.88 34.71 -12.06
N ASP A 247 -27.04 33.44 -11.68
CA ASP A 247 -26.63 32.91 -10.37
C ASP A 247 -25.12 33.14 -10.13
N LEU A 248 -24.29 33.04 -11.18
CA LEU A 248 -22.85 33.25 -11.08
C LEU A 248 -22.48 34.74 -10.95
N GLN A 249 -23.29 35.63 -11.53
CA GLN A 249 -23.10 37.07 -11.41
C GLN A 249 -23.54 37.59 -10.03
N GLU A 250 -24.64 37.09 -9.51
CA GLU A 250 -25.13 37.36 -8.16
C GLU A 250 -24.08 36.94 -7.12
N LEU A 251 -23.58 35.70 -7.21
CA LEU A 251 -22.52 35.21 -6.33
C LEU A 251 -21.23 36.06 -6.40
N ALA A 252 -20.91 36.59 -7.57
CA ALA A 252 -19.74 37.46 -7.74
C ALA A 252 -19.93 38.83 -7.08
N ARG A 253 -21.16 39.38 -7.09
CA ARG A 253 -21.51 40.62 -6.37
C ARG A 253 -21.44 40.41 -4.86
N ASP A 254 -22.01 39.32 -4.35
CA ASP A 254 -21.96 38.97 -2.92
C ASP A 254 -20.51 38.84 -2.42
N ILE A 255 -19.66 38.15 -3.18
CA ILE A 255 -18.24 38.00 -2.85
C ILE A 255 -17.53 39.35 -2.85
N ALA A 256 -17.90 40.28 -3.73
CA ALA A 256 -17.33 41.63 -3.75
C ALA A 256 -17.77 42.45 -2.54
N LEU A 257 -19.04 42.37 -2.14
CA LEU A 257 -19.58 43.03 -0.95
C LEU A 257 -18.90 42.52 0.33
N ILE A 258 -18.74 41.21 0.47
CA ILE A 258 -18.05 40.58 1.63
C ILE A 258 -16.58 41.02 1.70
N LYS A 259 -15.89 41.16 0.56
CA LYS A 259 -14.52 41.67 0.53
C LYS A 259 -14.43 43.15 0.93
N ARG A 260 -15.43 43.97 0.58
CA ARG A 260 -15.49 45.38 1.01
C ARG A 260 -15.72 45.50 2.51
N LEU A 261 -16.57 44.66 3.10
CA LEU A 261 -16.78 44.56 4.55
C LEU A 261 -15.48 44.13 5.27
N LYS A 262 -14.82 43.07 4.80
CA LYS A 262 -13.54 42.60 5.39
C LYS A 262 -12.42 43.64 5.33
N ASN A 263 -12.43 44.51 4.32
CA ASN A 263 -11.49 45.61 4.18
C ASN A 263 -11.97 46.91 4.85
N LYS A 264 -13.03 46.87 5.66
CA LYS A 264 -13.66 47.99 6.39
C LYS A 264 -14.07 49.18 5.51
N LYS A 265 -14.39 48.93 4.23
CA LYS A 265 -14.78 49.98 3.27
C LYS A 265 -16.27 50.28 3.26
N VAL A 266 -17.08 49.43 3.89
CA VAL A 266 -18.54 49.55 4.04
C VAL A 266 -18.86 49.19 5.49
N THR A 267 -19.83 49.88 6.10
CA THR A 267 -20.27 49.61 7.46
C THR A 267 -21.15 48.36 7.53
N GLN A 268 -21.26 47.74 8.72
CA GLN A 268 -22.01 46.49 8.88
C GLN A 268 -23.50 46.67 8.52
N GLU A 269 -24.08 47.82 8.87
CA GLU A 269 -25.49 48.15 8.61
C GLU A 269 -25.80 48.35 7.12
N GLU A 270 -24.88 48.99 6.37
CA GLU A 270 -25.01 49.15 4.91
C GLU A 270 -24.87 47.82 4.16
N PHE A 271 -23.99 46.93 4.64
CA PHE A 271 -23.83 45.58 4.10
C PHE A 271 -25.11 44.76 4.30
N ASP A 272 -25.71 44.80 5.49
CA ASP A 272 -26.92 44.04 5.79
C ASP A 272 -28.13 44.56 4.99
N ALA A 273 -28.21 45.88 4.72
CA ALA A 273 -29.27 46.46 3.90
C ALA A 273 -29.19 46.03 2.42
N GLU A 274 -28.00 46.08 1.80
CA GLU A 274 -27.82 45.66 0.40
C GLU A 274 -27.93 44.14 0.21
N PHE A 275 -27.52 43.35 1.21
CA PHE A 275 -27.56 41.89 1.12
C PHE A 275 -28.97 41.32 1.34
N VAL A 276 -29.81 41.99 2.14
CA VAL A 276 -31.19 41.56 2.41
C VAL A 276 -32.19 42.13 1.40
N GLY A 277 -31.91 43.28 0.81
CA GLY A 277 -32.80 43.94 -0.17
C GLY A 277 -33.03 43.18 -1.48
N GLU A 278 -32.25 42.14 -1.79
CA GLU A 278 -32.44 41.30 -2.99
C GLU A 278 -33.20 39.98 -2.72
N MET A 279 -33.69 39.73 -1.49
CA MET A 279 -34.50 38.54 -1.14
C MET A 279 -36.03 38.74 -1.18
N GLU A 280 -36.54 39.92 -1.56
CA GLU A 280 -37.96 40.17 -1.90
C GLU A 280 -38.17 40.25 -3.43
#